data_AF-D5T5E5-F1
#
_entry.id   AF-D5T5E5-F1
#
_cell.length_a   1.000
_cell.length_b   1.000
_cell.length_c   1.000
_cell.angle_alpha   90.00
_cell.angle_beta   90.00
_cell.angle_gamma   90.00
#
_symmetry.space_group_name_H-M   'P 1'
#
loop_
_entity.id
_entity.type
_entity.pdbx_description
1 polymer ?
#
loop_
_entity_poly.entity_id
_entity_poly.type
_entity_poly.pdbx_seq_one_letter_code
_entity_poly.pdbx_strand_id
1 'polypeptide(L)'
;MAQAKNFRYADDFKQSMVALYQSGRSANSLSKEYGVSVSTLTKWINNNGTQTIGDKVFTNAEVKQILKENARLKEELDILKRAAVLLAKR
;
A
#
# COMPACT_ATOMS: atom_id res chain seq x y z
N MET A 1 5.99 27.90 -25.30
CA MET A 1 5.44 26.68 -24.66
C MET A 1 6.28 26.40 -23.42
N ALA A 2 5.72 26.58 -22.22
CA ALA A 2 6.48 26.46 -20.97
C ALA A 2 6.80 24.99 -20.69
N GLN A 3 8.09 24.66 -20.57
CA GLN A 3 8.54 23.30 -20.26
C GLN A 3 8.13 22.94 -18.83
N ALA A 4 7.27 21.93 -18.68
CA ALA A 4 6.96 21.34 -17.38
C ALA A 4 8.20 20.63 -16.85
N LYS A 5 8.99 21.34 -16.03
CA LYS A 5 10.18 20.80 -15.38
C LYS A 5 9.74 19.75 -14.36
N ASN A 6 9.88 18.48 -14.72
CA ASN A 6 9.65 17.34 -13.82
C ASN A 6 10.71 17.34 -12.71
N PHE A 7 10.50 18.15 -11.67
CA PHE A 7 11.24 18.04 -10.42
C PHE A 7 10.80 16.77 -9.70
N ARG A 8 11.48 15.66 -10.00
CA ARG A 8 11.35 14.44 -9.21
C ARG A 8 12.02 14.68 -7.87
N TYR A 9 11.25 14.59 -6.80
CA TYR A 9 11.78 14.53 -5.44
C TYR A 9 12.73 13.34 -5.30
N ALA A 10 13.85 13.54 -4.61
CA ALA A 10 14.81 12.50 -4.27
C ALA A 10 14.13 11.38 -3.46
N ASP A 11 14.58 10.14 -3.64
CA ASP A 11 13.94 9.00 -2.96
C ASP A 11 14.09 9.07 -1.44
N ASP A 12 15.26 9.49 -0.96
CA ASP A 12 15.57 9.70 0.46
C ASP A 12 14.61 10.71 1.13
N PHE A 13 14.29 11.80 0.42
CA PHE A 13 13.31 12.79 0.88
C PHE A 13 11.90 12.20 0.97
N LYS A 14 11.49 11.37 0.00
CA LYS A 14 10.18 10.69 0.06
C LYS A 14 10.12 9.72 1.23
N GLN A 15 11.19 8.96 1.47
CA GLN A 15 11.25 8.03 2.59
C GLN A 15 11.17 8.76 3.93
N SER A 16 11.89 9.88 4.08
CA SER A 16 11.81 10.73 5.28
C SER A 16 10.39 11.25 5.53
N MET A 17 9.68 11.70 4.48
CA MET A 17 8.30 12.14 4.60
C MET A 17 7.34 11.03 5.05
N VAL A 18 7.53 9.81 4.52
CA VAL A 18 6.74 8.65 4.91
C VAL A 18 7.04 8.21 6.34
N ALA A 19 8.31 8.23 6.76
CA ALA A 19 8.72 7.93 8.13
C ALA A 19 8.15 8.95 9.14
N LEU A 20 8.16 10.24 8.80
CA LEU A 20 7.54 11.29 9.62
C LEU A 20 6.02 11.11 9.74
N TYR A 21 5.35 10.64 8.69
CA TYR A 21 3.93 10.32 8.76
C TYR A 21 3.68 9.12 9.70
N GLN A 22 4.52 8.10 9.63
CA GLN A 22 4.43 6.91 10.50
C GLN A 22 4.71 7.22 11.97
N SER A 23 5.51 8.25 12.27
CA SER A 23 5.73 8.71 13.65
C SER A 23 4.55 9.52 14.23
N GLY A 24 3.44 9.64 13.49
CA GLY A 24 2.19 10.26 13.95
C GLY A 24 1.99 11.71 13.47
N ARG A 25 2.85 12.24 12.60
CA ARG A 25 2.65 13.58 12.00
C ARG A 25 1.59 13.50 10.91
N SER A 26 0.64 14.44 10.90
CA SER A 26 -0.39 14.49 9.86
C SER A 26 0.17 14.98 8.53
N ALA A 27 -0.36 14.45 7.42
CA ALA A 27 0.04 14.86 6.08
C ALA A 27 -0.19 16.38 5.82
N ASN A 28 -1.20 16.99 6.47
CA ASN A 28 -1.42 18.44 6.40
C ASN A 28 -0.31 19.25 7.08
N SER A 29 0.22 18.76 8.21
CA SER A 29 1.32 19.42 8.91
C SER A 29 2.59 19.38 8.06
N LEU A 30 2.94 18.19 7.57
CA LEU A 30 4.08 17.98 6.68
C LEU A 30 3.95 18.78 5.37
N SER A 31 2.73 18.91 4.85
CA SER A 31 2.46 19.71 3.65
C SER A 31 2.78 21.19 3.85
N LYS A 32 2.39 21.76 5.00
CA LYS A 32 2.65 23.17 5.34
C LYS A 32 4.12 23.42 5.65
N GLU A 33 4.78 22.49 6.33
CA GLU A 33 6.18 22.63 6.77
C GLU A 33 7.17 22.49 5.61
N TYR A 34 6.94 21.52 4.73
CA TYR A 34 7.88 21.18 3.64
C TYR A 34 7.44 21.68 2.26
N GLY A 35 6.31 22.38 2.17
CA GLY A 35 5.78 22.91 0.91
C GLY A 35 5.38 21.84 -0.11
N VAL A 36 5.21 20.59 0.33
CA VAL A 36 4.78 19.48 -0.52
C VAL A 36 3.26 19.39 -0.50
N SER A 37 2.61 19.17 -1.63
CA SER A 37 1.15 19.00 -1.62
C SER A 37 0.75 17.76 -0.81
N VAL A 38 -0.37 17.85 -0.07
CA VAL A 38 -0.94 16.72 0.67
C VAL A 38 -1.17 15.52 -0.25
N SER A 39 -1.66 15.75 -1.47
CA SER A 39 -1.91 14.68 -2.44
C SER A 39 -0.63 13.98 -2.90
N THR A 40 0.49 14.71 -3.01
CA THR A 40 1.82 14.12 -3.27
C THR A 40 2.30 13.28 -2.08
N LEU A 41 2.16 13.78 -0.86
CA LEU A 41 2.51 13.04 0.36
C LEU A 41 1.68 11.76 0.49
N THR A 42 0.37 11.84 0.30
CA THR A 42 -0.53 10.68 0.32
C THR A 42 -0.15 9.66 -0.77
N LYS A 43 0.26 10.10 -1.96
CA LYS A 43 0.79 9.19 -2.99
C LYS A 43 2.05 8.48 -2.53
N TRP A 44 2.97 9.15 -1.83
CA TRP A 44 4.17 8.51 -1.29
C TRP A 44 3.85 7.57 -0.13
N ILE A 45 2.93 7.94 0.76
CA ILE A 45 2.45 7.05 1.83
C ILE A 45 1.71 5.84 1.23
N ASN A 46 0.97 5.99 0.14
CA ASN A 46 0.28 4.85 -0.47
C ASN A 46 1.20 3.96 -1.30
N ASN A 47 2.30 4.50 -1.84
CA ASN A 47 3.26 3.71 -2.62
C ASN A 47 4.35 3.08 -1.74
N ASN A 48 4.85 3.83 -0.75
CA ASN A 48 5.98 3.44 0.10
C ASN A 48 5.58 3.28 1.58
N GLY A 49 4.40 3.75 1.97
CA GLY A 49 3.95 3.61 3.35
C GLY A 49 3.63 2.17 3.65
N THR A 50 4.03 1.81 4.85
CA THR A 50 3.65 0.56 5.48
C THR A 50 2.30 0.73 6.13
N GLN A 51 1.45 -0.28 6.01
CA GLN A 51 0.20 -0.41 6.74
C GLN A 51 0.44 -1.28 7.97
N THR A 52 0.15 -0.75 9.15
CA THR A 52 0.17 -1.52 10.38
C THR A 52 -1.17 -2.22 10.56
N ILE A 53 -1.18 -3.55 10.58
CA ILE A 53 -2.36 -4.38 10.86
C ILE A 53 -2.04 -5.18 12.13
N GLY A 54 -2.67 -4.82 13.26
CA GLY A 54 -2.31 -5.34 14.58
C GLY A 54 -0.93 -4.83 15.02
N ASP A 55 -0.06 -5.73 15.47
CA ASP A 55 1.34 -5.41 15.83
C ASP A 55 2.34 -5.53 14.66
N LYS A 56 1.86 -5.87 13.45
CA LYS A 56 2.71 -6.10 12.28
C LYS A 56 2.59 -4.97 11.26
N VAL A 57 3.75 -4.50 10.85
CA VAL A 57 3.92 -3.45 9.84
C VAL A 57 4.15 -4.14 8.49
N PHE A 58 3.22 -3.98 7.55
CA PHE A 58 3.30 -4.55 6.21
C PHE A 58 3.55 -3.45 5.19
N THR A 59 4.46 -3.64 4.25
CA THR A 59 4.56 -2.73 3.11
C THR A 59 3.32 -2.84 2.22
N ASN A 60 2.96 -1.76 1.53
CA ASN A 60 1.85 -1.79 0.56
C ASN A 60 2.04 -2.85 -0.55
N ALA A 61 3.30 -3.17 -0.91
CA ALA A 61 3.61 -4.23 -1.85
C ALA A 61 3.26 -5.62 -1.27
N GLU A 62 3.64 -5.88 -0.02
CA GLU A 62 3.30 -7.12 0.69
C GLU A 62 1.79 -7.27 0.86
N VAL A 63 1.08 -6.20 1.22
CA VAL A 63 -0.39 -6.23 1.33
C VAL A 63 -1.03 -6.63 -0.01
N LYS A 64 -0.57 -6.06 -1.13
CA LYS A 64 -1.07 -6.44 -2.47
C LYS A 64 -0.79 -7.90 -2.80
N GLN A 65 0.41 -8.40 -2.47
CA GLN A 65 0.77 -9.79 -2.70
C GLN A 65 -0.10 -10.74 -1.87
N ILE A 66 -0.29 -10.42 -0.59
CA ILE A 66 -1.16 -11.18 0.32
C ILE A 66 -2.60 -11.22 -0.20
N LEU A 67 -3.14 -10.09 -0.65
CA LEU A 67 -4.49 -10.04 -1.22
C LEU A 67 -4.64 -10.92 -2.46
N LYS A 68 -3.62 -10.92 -3.33
CA LYS A 68 -3.59 -11.75 -4.54
C LYS A 68 -3.56 -13.25 -4.20
N GLU A 69 -2.69 -13.64 -3.29
CA GLU A 69 -2.60 -15.04 -2.84
C GLU A 69 -3.88 -15.49 -2.12
N ASN A 70 -4.49 -14.62 -1.31
CA ASN A 70 -5.76 -14.93 -0.64
C ASN A 70 -6.90 -15.17 -1.64
N ALA A 71 -6.97 -14.36 -2.72
CA ALA A 71 -7.93 -14.56 -3.79
C ALA A 71 -7.75 -15.91 -4.49
N ARG A 72 -6.50 -16.25 -4.83
CA ARG A 72 -6.16 -17.56 -5.43
C ARG A 72 -6.55 -18.73 -4.52
N LEU A 73 -6.18 -18.67 -3.24
CA LEU A 73 -6.49 -19.73 -2.28
C LEU A 73 -8.00 -19.92 -2.09
N LYS A 74 -8.77 -18.84 -2.12
CA LYS A 74 -10.24 -18.92 -2.06
C LYS A 74 -10.84 -19.62 -3.27
N GLU A 75 -10.29 -19.37 -4.46
CA GLU A 75 -10.71 -20.04 -5.69
C GLU A 75 -10.35 -21.54 -5.67
N GLU A 76 -9.14 -21.88 -5.25
CA GLU A 76 -8.72 -23.29 -5.04
C GLU A 76 -9.63 -23.99 -4.03
N LEU A 77 -9.97 -23.34 -2.91
CA LEU A 77 -10.91 -23.88 -1.92
C LEU A 77 -12.32 -24.07 -2.48
N ASP A 78 -12.80 -23.18 -3.34
CA ASP A 78 -14.13 -23.31 -3.96
C ASP A 78 -14.18 -24.53 -4.90
N ILE A 79 -13.15 -24.71 -5.72
CA ILE A 79 -13.01 -25.87 -6.61
C ILE A 79 -12.97 -27.17 -5.80
N LEU A 80 -12.15 -27.21 -4.73
CA LEU A 80 -12.04 -28.37 -3.86
C LEU A 80 -13.36 -28.70 -3.17
N LYS A 81 -14.10 -27.70 -2.68
CA LYS A 81 -15.43 -27.89 -2.09
C LYS A 81 -16.42 -28.46 -3.08
N ARG A 82 -16.44 -27.96 -4.33
CA ARG A 82 -17.31 -28.49 -5.39
C ARG A 82 -16.97 -29.95 -5.71
N ALA A 83 -15.68 -30.27 -5.83
CA ALA A 83 -15.22 -31.64 -6.07
C ALA A 83 -15.61 -32.58 -4.93
N ALA A 84 -15.45 -32.15 -3.67
CA ALA A 84 -15.83 -32.94 -2.50
C ALA A 84 -17.34 -33.26 -2.49
N VAL A 85 -18.20 -32.29 -2.83
CA VAL A 85 -19.65 -32.52 -2.95
C VAL A 85 -19.99 -33.51 -4.05
N LEU A 86 -19.31 -33.44 -5.21
CA LEU A 86 -19.52 -34.40 -6.30
C LEU A 86 -19.08 -35.82 -5.91
N LEU A 87 -17.96 -35.95 -5.21
CA LEU A 87 -17.46 -37.24 -4.71
C LEU A 87 -18.38 -37.84 -3.64
N ALA A 88 -18.95 -37.02 -2.76
CA ALA A 88 -19.87 -37.47 -1.71
C ALA A 88 -21.26 -37.87 -2.24
N LYS A 89 -21.60 -37.54 -3.49
CA LYS A 89 -22.84 -37.93 -4.17
C LYS A 89 -22.70 -39.20 -5.01
N ARG A 90 -21.51 -39.80 -5.03
CA ARG A 90 -21.23 -41.12 -5.63
C ARG A 90 -21.35 -42.20 -4.56
#